data_AF-A0A415EH56-F1
#
_entry.id   AF-A0A415EH56-F1
#
_cell.length_a   1.000
_cell.length_b   1.000
_cell.length_c   1.000
_cell.angle_alpha   90.00
_cell.angle_beta   90.00
_cell.angle_gamma   90.00
#
_symmetry.space_group_name_H-M   'P 1'
#
loop_
_entity.id
_entity.type
_entity.pdbx_description
1 polymer ?
#
loop_
_entity_poly.entity_id
_entity_poly.type
_entity_poly.pdbx_seq_one_letter_code
_entity_poly.pdbx_strand_id
1 'polypeptide(L)'
;MSLGYGGIAKKVNEDNTYVLYAYGAFNWNLPECTNDDYTLDGSILIPKKCFVGPEIHQKIKKMPSGRKKLVTKPVYISCIDIVCNAVEKGLIEIDNSRFAWKFYSDSANTKEFDFIALRLLDNAFREYQETGKIPEKVYSLA
;
A
#
# COMPACT_ATOMS: atom_id res chain seq x y z
N MET A 1 -20.98 5.51 2.69
CA MET A 1 -20.79 6.82 2.05
C MET A 1 -19.30 7.02 1.93
N SER A 2 -18.78 7.27 0.73
CA SER A 2 -17.39 7.67 0.55
C SER A 2 -17.21 9.09 1.10
N LEU A 3 -16.13 9.32 1.82
CA LEU A 3 -15.66 10.61 2.30
C LEU A 3 -15.26 11.56 1.15
N GLY A 4 -15.18 11.06 -0.09
CA GLY A 4 -15.01 11.89 -1.29
C GLY A 4 -13.55 12.21 -1.61
N TYR A 5 -12.63 11.36 -1.16
CA TYR A 5 -11.21 11.51 -1.43
C TYR A 5 -10.53 10.15 -1.61
N GLY A 6 -9.37 10.15 -2.24
CA GLY A 6 -8.68 8.93 -2.60
C GLY A 6 -7.42 9.15 -3.41
N GLY A 7 -6.97 8.08 -4.05
CA GLY A 7 -5.87 8.13 -4.99
C GLY A 7 -5.80 6.92 -5.89
N ILE A 8 -4.97 7.05 -6.91
CA ILE A 8 -4.68 6.01 -7.89
C ILE A 8 -3.17 5.92 -8.03
N ALA A 9 -2.62 4.72 -7.95
CA ALA A 9 -1.25 4.42 -8.33
C ALA A 9 -1.23 3.47 -9.52
N LYS A 10 -0.32 3.70 -10.46
CA LYS A 10 -0.05 2.80 -11.59
C LYS A 10 1.43 2.46 -11.61
N LYS A 11 1.74 1.18 -11.79
CA LYS A 11 3.12 0.73 -11.94
C LYS A 11 3.67 1.27 -13.25
N VAL A 12 4.79 1.98 -13.17
CA VAL A 12 5.45 2.60 -14.33
C VAL A 12 6.69 1.81 -14.72
N ASN A 13 7.44 1.33 -13.74
CA ASN A 13 8.61 0.50 -13.97
C ASN A 13 8.76 -0.58 -12.90
N GLU A 14 9.35 -1.70 -13.28
CA GLU A 14 9.66 -2.82 -12.39
C GLU A 14 11.01 -3.42 -12.79
N ASP A 15 11.99 -3.29 -11.90
CA ASP A 15 13.30 -3.92 -12.04
C ASP A 15 13.39 -5.17 -11.15
N ASN A 16 14.55 -5.84 -11.14
CA ASN A 16 14.77 -6.99 -10.25
C ASN A 16 14.74 -6.63 -8.75
N THR A 17 14.99 -5.36 -8.42
CA THR A 17 15.17 -4.88 -7.04
C THR A 17 14.09 -3.90 -6.59
N TYR A 18 13.57 -3.07 -7.49
CA TYR A 18 12.63 -1.99 -7.16
C TYR A 18 11.38 -2.03 -8.05
N VAL A 19 10.33 -1.41 -7.54
CA VAL A 19 9.10 -1.12 -8.27
C VAL A 19 8.81 0.36 -8.13
N LEU A 20 8.53 1.02 -9.26
CA LEU A 20 8.17 2.43 -9.32
C LEU A 20 6.70 2.56 -9.69
N TYR A 21 5.96 3.29 -8.86
CA TYR A 21 4.60 3.72 -9.16
C TYR A 21 4.58 5.23 -9.41
N ALA A 22 3.82 5.64 -10.42
CA ALA A 22 3.30 7.00 -10.49
C ALA A 22 1.93 7.01 -9.84
N TYR A 23 1.65 8.02 -9.03
CA TYR A 23 0.40 8.11 -8.30
C TYR A 23 -0.15 9.53 -8.30
N GLY A 24 -1.45 9.64 -8.07
CA GLY A 24 -2.16 10.90 -7.91
C GLY A 24 -3.15 10.81 -6.76
N ALA A 25 -3.21 11.86 -5.96
CA ALA A 25 -4.20 12.04 -4.91
C ALA A 25 -5.37 12.90 -5.41
N PHE A 26 -6.54 12.75 -4.81
CA PHE A 26 -7.69 13.60 -5.06
C PHE A 26 -8.56 13.74 -3.81
N ASN A 27 -9.16 14.91 -3.65
CA ASN A 27 -10.14 15.21 -2.62
C ASN A 27 -11.18 16.20 -3.17
N TRP A 28 -12.38 15.70 -3.45
CA TRP A 28 -13.46 16.51 -4.03
C TRP A 28 -14.06 17.53 -3.06
N ASN A 29 -13.73 17.44 -1.77
CA ASN A 29 -14.18 18.41 -0.78
C ASN A 29 -13.31 19.68 -0.77
N LEU A 30 -12.14 19.64 -1.41
CA LEU A 30 -11.19 20.75 -1.45
C LEU A 30 -10.96 21.18 -2.90
N PRO A 31 -11.36 22.40 -3.30
CA PRO A 31 -11.25 22.88 -4.68
C PRO A 31 -9.84 22.79 -5.28
N GLU A 32 -8.80 22.96 -4.45
CA GLU A 32 -7.40 22.93 -4.87
C GLU A 32 -6.86 21.50 -5.06
N CYS A 33 -7.57 20.50 -4.52
CA CYS A 33 -7.13 19.11 -4.47
C CYS A 33 -8.04 18.16 -5.25
N THR A 34 -8.97 18.64 -6.07
CA THR A 34 -9.98 17.79 -6.75
C THR A 34 -9.36 16.77 -7.70
N ASN A 35 -8.28 17.16 -8.40
CA ASN A 35 -7.60 16.35 -9.40
C ASN A 35 -8.57 15.61 -10.34
N ASP A 36 -9.46 16.37 -10.98
CA ASP A 36 -10.54 15.82 -11.82
C ASP A 36 -10.00 15.05 -13.04
N ASP A 37 -8.77 15.39 -13.48
CA ASP A 37 -8.06 14.73 -14.58
C ASP A 37 -7.33 13.45 -14.15
N TYR A 38 -7.31 13.11 -12.85
CA TYR A 38 -6.55 11.99 -12.28
C TYR A 38 -5.08 11.97 -12.70
N THR A 39 -4.45 13.15 -12.66
CA THR A 39 -3.05 13.33 -12.98
C THR A 39 -2.19 12.54 -12.01
N LEU A 40 -1.21 11.79 -12.52
CA LEU A 40 -0.26 10.99 -11.75
C LEU A 40 1.09 11.73 -11.70
N ASP A 41 1.19 12.71 -10.82
CA ASP A 41 2.35 13.57 -10.67
C ASP A 41 3.25 13.23 -9.47
N GLY A 42 2.77 12.40 -8.56
CA GLY A 42 3.57 11.84 -7.46
C GLY A 42 4.26 10.53 -7.85
N SER A 43 5.28 10.16 -7.10
CA SER A 43 6.07 8.94 -7.32
C SER A 43 6.22 8.13 -6.02
N ILE A 44 6.25 6.79 -6.14
CA ILE A 44 6.52 5.89 -5.03
C ILE A 44 7.52 4.83 -5.49
N LEU A 45 8.72 4.85 -4.93
CA LEU A 45 9.77 3.88 -5.18
C LEU A 45 9.84 2.86 -4.04
N ILE A 46 9.60 1.59 -4.37
CA ILE A 46 9.46 0.51 -3.38
C ILE A 46 10.50 -0.58 -3.66
N PRO A 47 11.37 -0.92 -2.70
CA PRO A 47 12.19 -2.11 -2.77
C PRO A 47 11.32 -3.38 -2.74
N LYS A 48 11.56 -4.34 -3.63
CA LYS A 48 10.80 -5.61 -3.67
C LYS A 48 10.84 -6.40 -2.36
N LYS A 49 11.92 -6.24 -1.57
CA LYS A 49 12.06 -6.81 -0.23
C LYS A 49 10.99 -6.34 0.77
N CYS A 50 10.33 -5.21 0.51
CA CYS A 50 9.25 -4.69 1.35
C CYS A 50 7.92 -5.44 1.10
N PHE A 51 7.77 -6.11 -0.03
CA PHE A 51 6.61 -6.96 -0.31
C PHE A 51 6.78 -8.31 0.42
N VAL A 52 6.23 -8.38 1.63
CA VAL A 52 6.24 -9.59 2.45
C VAL A 52 4.94 -10.35 2.22
N GLY A 53 5.05 -11.65 1.92
CA GLY A 53 3.88 -12.53 1.78
C GLY A 53 3.23 -12.88 3.12
N PRO A 54 2.08 -13.56 3.10
CA PRO A 54 1.39 -13.98 4.32
C PRO A 54 2.17 -15.06 5.06
N GLU A 55 2.04 -15.08 6.39
CA GLU A 55 2.61 -16.16 7.20
C GLU A 55 1.72 -17.40 7.11
N ILE A 56 2.30 -18.57 6.79
CA ILE A 56 1.53 -19.80 6.63
C ILE A 56 1.49 -20.57 7.94
N HIS A 57 0.35 -20.54 8.62
CA HIS A 57 0.13 -21.29 9.85
C HIS A 57 -0.44 -22.67 9.54
N GLN A 58 0.07 -23.69 10.23
CA GLN A 58 -0.39 -25.07 10.12
C GLN A 58 -1.08 -25.51 11.41
N LYS A 59 -2.28 -26.07 11.29
CA LYS A 59 -3.02 -26.63 12.41
C LYS A 59 -3.63 -27.97 12.06
N ILE A 60 -3.48 -28.94 12.95
CA ILE A 60 -4.19 -30.22 12.83
C ILE A 60 -5.62 -30.03 13.36
N LYS A 61 -6.62 -30.22 12.49
CA LYS A 61 -8.04 -30.11 12.85
C LYS A 61 -8.70 -31.49 12.79
N LYS A 62 -9.51 -31.83 13.81
CA LYS A 62 -10.38 -33.01 13.80
C LYS A 62 -11.62 -32.68 12.95
N MET A 63 -11.88 -33.50 11.94
CA MET A 63 -13.03 -33.37 11.05
C MET A 63 -14.28 -33.98 11.69
N PRO A 64 -15.50 -33.68 11.18
CA PRO A 64 -16.73 -34.33 11.65
C PRO A 64 -16.68 -35.86 11.55
N SER A 65 -15.91 -36.41 10.61
CA SER A 65 -15.66 -37.85 10.47
C SER A 65 -14.73 -38.45 11.53
N GLY A 66 -14.26 -37.66 12.50
CA GLY A 66 -13.31 -38.09 13.53
C GLY A 66 -11.85 -38.13 13.08
N ARG A 67 -11.57 -38.12 11.77
CA ARG A 67 -10.22 -38.10 11.20
C ARG A 67 -9.53 -36.74 11.43
N LYS A 68 -8.22 -36.76 11.68
CA LYS A 68 -7.39 -35.55 11.76
C LYS A 68 -6.91 -35.15 10.37
N LYS A 69 -6.96 -33.86 10.05
CA LYS A 69 -6.44 -33.29 8.79
C LYS A 69 -5.54 -32.10 9.10
N LEU A 70 -4.41 -31.98 8.40
CA LEU A 70 -3.59 -30.78 8.42
C LEU A 70 -4.31 -29.68 7.62
N VAL A 71 -4.56 -28.54 8.26
CA VAL A 71 -5.16 -27.37 7.63
C VAL A 71 -4.13 -26.25 7.66
N THR A 72 -3.80 -25.74 6.48
CA THR A 72 -2.98 -24.54 6.30
C THR A 72 -3.90 -23.32 6.24
N LYS A 73 -3.54 -22.25 6.95
CA LYS A 73 -4.25 -20.97 6.88
C LYS A 73 -3.22 -19.84 6.73
N PRO A 74 -3.35 -18.96 5.72
CA PRO A 74 -2.54 -17.75 5.66
C PRO A 74 -2.98 -16.78 6.77
N VAL A 75 -2.01 -16.17 7.41
CA VAL A 75 -2.17 -15.06 8.36
C VAL A 75 -1.56 -13.84 7.70
N TYR A 76 -2.41 -12.86 7.40
CA TYR A 76 -1.98 -11.62 6.78
C TYR A 76 -1.29 -10.73 7.79
N ILE A 77 -0.13 -10.21 7.40
CA ILE A 77 0.67 -9.28 8.19
C ILE A 77 0.07 -7.88 8.04
N SER A 78 0.03 -7.14 9.14
CA SER A 78 -0.36 -5.73 9.17
C SER A 78 0.52 -4.92 8.20
N CYS A 79 -0.08 -4.45 7.11
CA CYS A 79 0.62 -3.70 6.06
C CYS A 79 1.04 -2.31 6.55
N ILE A 80 0.26 -1.69 7.44
CA ILE A 80 0.58 -0.42 8.11
C ILE A 80 1.95 -0.47 8.79
N ASP A 81 2.22 -1.52 9.57
CA ASP A 81 3.50 -1.63 10.29
C ASP A 81 4.68 -1.76 9.33
N ILE A 82 4.49 -2.48 8.21
CA ILE A 82 5.53 -2.60 7.17
C ILE A 82 5.77 -1.23 6.52
N VAL A 83 4.70 -0.52 6.13
CA VAL A 83 4.78 0.77 5.46
C VAL A 83 5.45 1.81 6.36
N CYS A 84 4.97 2.00 7.59
CA CYS A 84 5.54 2.99 8.51
C CYS A 84 7.03 2.73 8.78
N ASN A 85 7.40 1.48 9.10
CA ASN A 85 8.80 1.13 9.35
C ASN A 85 9.70 1.30 8.11
N ALA A 86 9.18 1.00 6.91
CA ALA A 86 9.96 1.10 5.68
C ALA A 86 10.17 2.56 5.25
N VAL A 87 9.15 3.39 5.43
CA VAL A 87 9.21 4.83 5.16
C VAL A 87 10.14 5.54 6.15
N GLU A 88 10.02 5.25 7.45
CA GLU A 88 10.89 5.84 8.49
C GLU A 88 12.37 5.47 8.31
N LYS A 89 12.66 4.25 7.85
CA LYS A 89 14.03 3.81 7.53
C LYS A 89 14.55 4.36 6.20
N GLY A 90 13.74 5.14 5.46
CA GLY A 90 14.08 5.66 4.14
C GLY A 90 14.26 4.57 3.09
N LEU A 91 13.63 3.40 3.27
CA LEU A 91 13.68 2.33 2.28
C LEU A 91 12.73 2.59 1.11
N ILE A 92 11.57 3.18 1.41
CA ILE A 92 10.58 3.61 0.43
C ILE A 92 10.73 5.12 0.27
N GLU A 93 10.88 5.56 -0.97
CA GLU A 93 10.92 6.98 -1.32
C GLU A 93 9.58 7.39 -1.91
N ILE A 94 9.07 8.54 -1.47
CA ILE A 94 7.78 9.07 -1.89
C ILE A 94 8.00 10.52 -2.32
N ASP A 95 7.66 10.82 -3.57
CA ASP A 95 7.52 12.19 -4.05
C ASP A 95 6.03 12.54 -4.03
N ASN A 96 5.66 13.49 -3.17
CA ASN A 96 4.26 13.81 -2.93
C ASN A 96 3.58 14.40 -4.19
N SER A 97 2.34 13.97 -4.45
CA SER A 97 1.47 14.60 -5.45
C SER A 97 1.16 16.05 -5.08
N ARG A 98 1.00 16.94 -6.06
CA ARG A 98 0.60 18.35 -5.82
C ARG A 98 -0.77 18.48 -5.17
N PHE A 99 -1.61 17.45 -5.32
CA PHE A 99 -2.96 17.41 -4.80
C PHE A 99 -3.04 16.82 -3.40
N ALA A 100 -1.88 16.52 -2.77
CA ALA A 100 -1.82 16.07 -1.40
C ALA A 100 -2.31 17.19 -0.45
N TRP A 101 -3.25 16.85 0.44
CA TRP A 101 -3.83 17.81 1.40
C TRP A 101 -3.58 17.41 2.86
N LYS A 102 -3.10 16.18 3.08
CA LYS A 102 -2.88 15.64 4.41
C LYS A 102 -1.55 14.90 4.41
N PHE A 103 -0.71 15.26 5.37
CA PHE A 103 0.63 14.72 5.50
C PHE A 103 0.82 14.00 6.83
N TYR A 104 1.74 13.03 6.83
CA TYR A 104 2.25 12.36 8.01
C TYR A 104 3.74 12.65 8.12
N SER A 105 4.19 13.11 9.28
CA SER A 105 5.62 13.32 9.54
C SER A 105 6.28 12.06 10.06
N ASP A 106 7.53 11.83 9.68
CA ASP A 106 8.37 10.82 10.34
C ASP A 106 8.57 11.14 11.83
N SER A 107 9.00 10.15 12.62
CA SER A 107 9.27 10.33 14.05
C SER A 107 10.29 11.45 14.36
N ALA A 108 11.13 11.84 13.39
CA ALA A 108 12.09 12.94 13.54
C ALA A 108 11.55 14.30 13.05
N ASN A 109 10.33 14.35 12.50
CA ASN A 109 9.70 15.53 11.88
C ASN A 109 10.58 16.21 10.81
N THR A 110 11.33 15.42 10.05
CA THR A 110 12.21 15.87 8.96
C THR A 110 11.58 15.73 7.58
N LYS A 111 10.66 14.77 7.41
CA LYS A 111 9.98 14.48 6.14
C LYS A 111 8.49 14.31 6.33
N GLU A 112 7.74 14.83 5.36
CA GLU A 112 6.29 14.72 5.30
C GLU A 112 5.87 13.83 4.13
N PHE A 113 5.03 12.86 4.42
CA PHE A 113 4.52 11.89 3.46
C PHE A 113 3.04 12.10 3.22
N ASP A 114 2.64 12.13 1.96
CA ASP A 114 1.23 12.18 1.57
C ASP A 114 0.46 10.99 2.15
N PHE A 115 -0.60 11.30 2.89
CA PHE A 115 -1.50 10.31 3.48
C PHE A 115 -2.08 9.34 2.44
N ILE A 116 -2.35 9.81 1.21
CA ILE A 116 -2.88 8.96 0.14
C ILE A 116 -1.81 8.01 -0.40
N ALA A 117 -0.56 8.45 -0.52
CA ALA A 117 0.55 7.57 -0.88
C ALA A 117 0.67 6.39 0.10
N LEU A 118 0.57 6.67 1.40
CA LEU A 118 0.62 5.64 2.45
C LEU A 118 -0.56 4.65 2.36
N ARG A 119 -1.77 5.13 2.04
CA ARG A 119 -2.92 4.23 1.83
C ARG A 119 -2.81 3.40 0.56
N LEU A 120 -2.24 3.95 -0.51
CA LEU A 120 -1.97 3.20 -1.73
C LEU A 120 -0.92 2.12 -1.47
N LEU A 121 0.10 2.41 -0.68
CA LEU A 121 1.08 1.42 -0.22
C LEU A 121 0.43 0.29 0.59
N ASP A 122 -0.44 0.61 1.56
CA ASP A 122 -1.17 -0.42 2.35
C ASP A 122 -1.98 -1.35 1.44
N ASN A 123 -2.71 -0.79 0.47
CA ASN A 123 -3.50 -1.56 -0.48
C ASN A 123 -2.62 -2.42 -1.39
N ALA A 124 -1.48 -1.89 -1.86
CA ALA A 124 -0.54 -2.62 -2.69
C ALA A 124 0.05 -3.84 -1.98
N PHE A 125 0.44 -3.68 -0.71
CA PHE A 125 1.01 -4.76 0.09
C PHE A 125 -0.04 -5.80 0.46
N ARG A 126 -1.28 -5.37 0.73
CA ARG A 126 -2.40 -6.27 0.97
C ARG A 126 -2.69 -7.14 -0.25
N GLU A 127 -2.78 -6.53 -1.44
CA GLU A 127 -3.01 -7.27 -2.68
C GLU A 127 -1.86 -8.25 -2.98
N TYR A 128 -0.62 -7.85 -2.71
CA TYR A 128 0.52 -8.75 -2.81
C TYR A 128 0.41 -9.95 -1.86
N GLN A 129 -0.03 -9.74 -0.62
CA GLN A 129 -0.20 -10.85 0.31
C GLN A 129 -1.32 -11.81 -0.12
N GLU A 130 -2.38 -11.31 -0.74
CA GLU A 130 -3.51 -12.13 -1.20
C GLU A 130 -3.19 -12.90 -2.49
N THR A 131 -2.44 -12.29 -3.40
CA THR A 131 -2.24 -12.81 -4.77
C THR A 131 -0.84 -13.32 -5.05
N GLY A 132 0.15 -12.93 -4.24
CA GLY A 132 1.57 -13.14 -4.48
C GLY A 132 2.15 -12.30 -5.62
N LYS A 133 1.39 -11.36 -6.18
CA LYS A 133 1.77 -10.54 -7.33
C LYS A 133 1.77 -9.08 -6.98
N ILE A 134 2.75 -8.35 -7.50
CA ILE A 134 2.83 -6.90 -7.33
C ILE A 134 1.80 -6.26 -8.29
N PRO A 135 0.85 -5.46 -7.80
CA PRO A 135 -0.25 -4.95 -8.60
C PRO A 135 0.20 -4.02 -9.73
N GLU A 136 -0.46 -4.08 -10.87
CA GLU A 136 -0.25 -3.11 -11.96
C GLU A 136 -0.88 -1.75 -11.64
N LYS A 137 -2.00 -1.76 -10.91
CA LYS A 137 -2.76 -0.58 -10.51
C LYS A 137 -3.33 -0.76 -9.13
N VAL A 138 -3.30 0.30 -8.33
CA VAL A 138 -3.83 0.32 -6.97
C VAL A 138 -4.73 1.52 -6.81
N TYR A 139 -5.85 1.31 -6.14
CA TYR A 139 -6.83 2.35 -5.87
C TYR A 139 -7.02 2.48 -4.36
N SER A 140 -7.21 3.69 -3.89
CA SER A 140 -7.69 3.96 -2.55
C SER A 140 -8.86 4.92 -2.65
N LEU A 141 -10.03 4.51 -2.15
CA LEU A 141 -11.23 5.32 -2.08
C LEU A 141 -11.69 5.31 -0.62
N ALA A 142 -11.98 6.48 -0.09
CA ALA A 142 -12.41 6.67 1.29
C ALA A 142 -13.72 7.45 1.32
#